data_AF-A0AAJ0P9M3-F1
#
_entry.id   AF-A0AAJ0P9M3-F1
#
_cell.length_a   1.000
_cell.length_b   1.000
_cell.length_c   1.000
_cell.angle_alpha   90.00
_cell.angle_beta   90.00
_cell.angle_gamma   90.00
#
_symmetry.space_group_name_H-M   'P 1'
#
loop_
_entity.id
_entity.type
_entity.pdbx_description
1 polymer ?
#
loop_
_entity_poly.entity_id
_entity_poly.type
_entity_poly.pdbx_seq_one_letter_code
_entity_poly.pdbx_strand_id
1 'polypeptide(L)' 'MLKIRMKRDAEQNAGAMKRLTQIEMSIIELGNEDLLDLADIFRGKPKTAIAQYAFAEMARRKISL' A
#
# COMPACT_ATOMS: atom_id res chain seq x y z
N MET A 1 -7.99 -13.23 -31.47
CA MET A 1 -8.67 -12.69 -30.26
C MET A 1 -7.87 -12.92 -28.97
N LEU A 2 -7.29 -14.10 -28.71
CA LEU A 2 -6.53 -14.37 -27.47
C LEU A 2 -5.36 -13.41 -27.24
N LYS A 3 -4.53 -13.14 -28.25
CA LYS A 3 -3.38 -12.20 -28.16
C LYS A 3 -3.80 -10.77 -27.75
N ILE A 4 -4.94 -10.30 -28.25
CA ILE A 4 -5.46 -8.96 -27.93
C ILE A 4 -5.95 -8.93 -26.47
N ARG A 5 -6.62 -9.99 -26.00
CA ARG A 5 -7.05 -10.11 -24.60
C ARG A 5 -5.85 -10.14 -23.66
N MET A 6 -4.84 -10.96 -23.95
CA MET A 6 -3.60 -11.02 -23.15
C MET A 6 -2.89 -9.66 -23.08
N LYS A 7 -2.82 -8.93 -24.19
CA LYS A 7 -2.22 -7.59 -24.22
C LYS A 7 -2.99 -6.62 -23.31
N ARG A 8 -4.32 -6.60 -23.42
CA ARG A 8 -5.19 -5.76 -22.59
C ARG A 8 -5.06 -6.11 -21.10
N ASP A 9 -5.02 -7.40 -20.76
CA ASP A 9 -4.89 -7.84 -19.37
C ASP A 9 -3.51 -7.47 -18.80
N ALA A 10 -2.44 -7.57 -19.61
CA ALA A 10 -1.11 -7.12 -19.23
C ALA A 10 -1.04 -5.61 -18.99
N GLU A 11 -1.66 -4.80 -19.86
CA GLU A 11 -1.73 -3.35 -19.70
C GLU A 11 -2.53 -2.95 -18.45
N GLN A 12 -3.65 -3.62 -18.20
CA GLN A 12 -4.45 -3.40 -16.98
C GLN A 12 -3.67 -3.76 -15.71
N ASN A 13 -2.94 -4.88 -15.72
CA ASN A 13 -2.08 -5.30 -14.62
C ASN A 13 -0.94 -4.32 -14.38
N ALA A 14 -0.28 -3.83 -15.44
CA ALA A 14 0.77 -2.82 -15.32
C ALA A 14 0.23 -1.51 -14.71
N GLY A 15 -0.95 -1.08 -15.14
CA GLY A 15 -1.62 0.09 -14.56
C GLY A 15 -2.01 -0.11 -13.09
N ALA A 16 -2.49 -1.30 -12.73
CA ALA A 16 -2.81 -1.65 -11.35
C ALA A 16 -1.56 -1.67 -10.46
N MET A 17 -0.48 -2.28 -10.94
CA MET A 17 0.80 -2.32 -10.21
C MET A 17 1.35 -0.91 -9.98
N LYS A 18 1.32 -0.04 -11.01
CA LYS A 18 1.75 1.35 -10.87
C LYS A 18 0.97 2.08 -9.77
N ARG A 19 -0.36 1.89 -9.71
CA ARG A 19 -1.18 2.50 -8.66
C ARG A 19 -0.87 1.93 -7.27
N LEU A 20 -0.62 0.63 -7.14
CA LEU A 20 -0.22 0.03 -5.88
C LEU A 20 1.11 0.59 -5.39
N THR A 21 2.13 0.67 -6.26
CA THR A 21 3.41 1.29 -5.91
C THR A 21 3.25 2.75 -5.49
N GLN A 22 2.38 3.51 -6.15
CA GLN A 22 2.10 4.90 -5.75
C GLN A 22 1.48 4.98 -4.37
N ILE A 23 0.51 4.11 -4.05
CA ILE A 23 -0.11 4.04 -2.71
C ILE A 23 0.93 3.68 -1.65
N GLU A 24 1.78 2.68 -1.92
CA GLU A 24 2.85 2.27 -1.00
C GLU A 24 3.82 3.42 -0.72
N MET A 25 4.26 4.12 -1.76
CA MET A 25 5.10 5.31 -1.63
C MET A 25 4.42 6.42 -0.84
N SER A 26 3.14 6.69 -1.09
CA SER A 26 2.39 7.69 -0.32
C SER A 26 2.31 7.34 1.17
N ILE A 27 2.19 6.06 1.54
CA ILE A 27 2.25 5.63 2.95
C ILE A 27 3.65 5.85 3.54
N ILE A 28 4.71 5.55 2.77
CA ILE A 28 6.10 5.78 3.19
C ILE A 28 6.42 7.28 3.32
N GLU A 29 5.77 8.15 2.56
CA GLU A 29 5.99 9.60 2.63
C GLU A 29 5.24 10.28 3.79
N LEU A 30 4.33 9.57 4.47
CA LEU A 30 3.60 10.11 5.62
C LEU A 30 4.56 10.54 6.74
N GLY A 31 4.17 11.61 7.44
CA GLY A 31 4.77 12.01 8.70
C GLY A 31 4.54 10.95 9.78
N ASN A 32 5.28 11.02 10.89
CA ASN A 32 5.13 10.03 11.96
C ASN A 32 3.73 10.08 12.60
N GLU A 33 3.17 11.28 12.83
CA GLU A 33 1.82 11.43 13.40
C GLU A 33 0.75 10.84 12.47
N ASP A 34 0.76 11.23 11.19
CA ASP A 34 -0.19 10.70 10.20
C ASP A 34 -0.06 9.17 10.02
N LEU A 35 1.16 8.64 10.10
CA LEU A 35 1.41 7.21 10.02
C LEU A 35 0.85 6.47 11.24
N LEU A 36 0.97 7.05 12.45
CA LEU A 36 0.37 6.50 13.67
C LEU A 36 -1.15 6.52 13.57
N ASP A 37 -1.75 7.63 13.12
CA ASP A 37 -3.20 7.74 12.92
C ASP A 37 -3.70 6.71 11.90
N LEU A 38 -2.99 6.55 10.78
CA LEU A 38 -3.32 5.53 9.77
C LEU A 38 -3.27 4.12 10.37
N ALA A 39 -2.24 3.82 11.17
CA ALA A 39 -2.11 2.54 11.83
C ALA A 39 -3.23 2.30 12.87
N ASP A 40 -3.65 3.34 13.61
CA ASP A 40 -4.75 3.23 14.58
C ASP A 40 -6.09 2.97 13.88
N ILE A 41 -6.38 3.67 12.77
CA ILE A 41 -7.57 3.44 11.93
C ILE A 41 -7.68 1.97 11.51
N PHE A 42 -6.54 1.35 11.19
CA PHE A 42 -6.47 -0.04 10.73
C PHE A 42 -6.16 -1.06 11.84
N ARG A 43 -6.08 -0.65 13.11
CA ARG A 43 -5.73 -1.52 14.24
C ARG A 43 -6.64 -2.75 14.36
N GLY A 44 -7.93 -2.61 14.08
CA GLY A 44 -8.90 -3.71 14.06
C GLY A 44 -8.86 -4.59 12.81
N LYS A 45 -8.04 -4.24 11.81
CA LYS A 45 -7.96 -4.90 10.50
C LYS A 45 -6.51 -5.12 10.04
N PRO A 46 -5.65 -5.80 10.84
CA PRO A 46 -4.21 -5.89 10.58
C PRO A 46 -3.84 -6.69 9.31
N LYS A 47 -4.80 -7.43 8.73
CA LYS A 47 -4.57 -8.24 7.52
C LYS A 47 -4.76 -7.46 6.21
N THR A 48 -5.19 -6.20 6.25
CA THR A 48 -5.29 -5.39 5.02
C THR A 48 -3.89 -4.98 4.55
N ALA A 49 -3.72 -4.81 3.24
CA ALA A 49 -2.43 -4.37 2.68
C ALA A 49 -1.98 -3.04 3.28
N ILE A 50 -2.90 -2.07 3.42
CA ILE A 50 -2.62 -0.76 4.03
C ILE A 50 -2.10 -0.90 5.46
N ALA A 51 -2.73 -1.75 6.28
CA ALA A 51 -2.29 -1.99 7.65
C ALA A 51 -0.87 -2.57 7.68
N GLN A 52 -0.58 -3.56 6.82
CA GLN A 52 0.73 -4.19 6.74
C GLN A 52 1.83 -3.18 6.37
N TYR A 53 1.59 -2.33 5.38
CA TYR A 53 2.54 -1.28 5.00
C TYR A 53 2.74 -0.24 6.10
N ALA A 54 1.66 0.22 6.74
CA ALA A 54 1.75 1.17 7.83
C ALA A 54 2.56 0.60 9.02
N PHE A 55 2.24 -0.61 9.47
CA PHE A 55 2.97 -1.26 10.58
C PHE A 55 4.43 -1.57 10.23
N ALA A 56 4.71 -1.99 9.00
CA ALA A 56 6.07 -2.23 8.55
C ALA A 56 6.89 -0.93 8.54
N GLU A 57 6.31 0.18 8.09
CA GLU A 57 6.96 1.49 8.08
C GLU A 57 7.17 2.03 9.51
N MET A 58 6.19 1.84 10.41
CA MET A 58 6.36 2.15 11.83
C MET A 58 7.52 1.36 12.45
N ALA A 59 7.58 0.05 12.17
CA ALA A 59 8.67 -0.80 12.65
C ALA A 59 10.04 -0.36 12.09
N ARG A 60 10.09 0.02 10.81
CA ARG A 60 11.30 0.56 10.15
C ARG A 60 11.77 1.85 10.83
N ARG A 61 10.84 2.73 11.20
CA ARG A 61 11.09 4.00 11.90
C ARG A 61 11.26 3.87 13.41
N LYS A 62 11.01 2.68 13.97
CA LYS A 62 11.03 2.39 15.41
C LYS A 62 10.06 3.27 16.21
N ILE A 63 8.90 3.55 15.64
CA ILE A 63 7.80 4.23 16.32
C ILE A 63 6.70 3.22 16.64
N SER A 64 5.95 3.47 17.71
CA SER A 64 4.83 2.64 18.14
C SER A 64 3.63 3.53 18.48
N LEU A 65 2.45 2.94 18.33
CA LEU A 65 1.20 3.48 18.89
C LEU A 65 1.21 3.46 20.41
#